data_AF-A0A0A8WLS6-F1
#
_entry.id   AF-A0A0A8WLS6-F1
#
_cell.length_a   1.000
_cell.length_b   1.000
_cell.length_c   1.000
_cell.angle_alpha   90.00
_cell.angle_beta   90.00
_cell.angle_gamma   90.00
#
_symmetry.space_group_name_H-M   'P 1'
#
loop_
_entity.id
_entity.type
_entity.pdbx_description
1 polymer ?
#
loop_
_entity_poly.entity_id
_entity_poly.type
_entity_poly.pdbx_seq_one_letter_code
_entity_poly.pdbx_strand_id
1 'polypeptide(L)'
;MMNLADMTPEQRADYAERVAALNDALRADLSNPQAGRVVLTEGIRALIENTDRSPFWIDTGALLRIVRAFSDFTEGNNPHGERDFGAFDWKD
;
A
#
# COMPACT_ATOMS: atom_id res chain seq x y z
N MET A 1 -9.58 0.18 -24.33
CA MET A 1 -8.65 0.51 -23.20
C MET A 1 -7.49 1.24 -23.83
N MET A 2 -7.20 2.47 -23.39
CA MET A 2 -6.09 3.26 -23.95
C MET A 2 -4.78 2.62 -23.48
N ASN A 3 -3.84 2.38 -24.38
CA ASN A 3 -2.54 1.83 -24.00
C ASN A 3 -1.74 2.91 -23.27
N LEU A 4 -1.10 2.57 -22.15
CA LEU A 4 -0.31 3.52 -21.36
C LEU A 4 0.82 4.15 -22.20
N ALA A 5 1.36 3.38 -23.15
CA ALA A 5 2.40 3.80 -24.09
C ALA A 5 1.94 4.90 -25.07
N ASP A 6 0.64 4.98 -25.35
CA ASP A 6 0.06 5.91 -26.34
C ASP A 6 -0.49 7.19 -25.70
N MET A 7 -0.42 7.31 -24.37
CA MET A 7 -0.92 8.46 -23.62
C MET A 7 0.00 9.68 -23.79
N THR A 8 -0.58 10.89 -23.76
CA THR A 8 0.21 12.11 -23.57
C THR A 8 0.76 12.20 -22.14
N PRO A 9 1.77 13.06 -21.87
CA PRO A 9 2.21 13.32 -20.52
C PRO A 9 1.08 13.79 -19.59
N GLU A 10 0.16 14.65 -20.06
CA GLU A 10 -0.98 15.07 -19.23
C GLU A 10 -1.91 13.90 -18.92
N GLN A 11 -2.23 13.06 -19.91
CA GLN A 11 -3.08 11.89 -19.71
C GLN A 11 -2.46 10.89 -18.72
N ARG A 12 -1.13 10.74 -18.73
CA ARG A 12 -0.43 9.92 -17.73
C ARG A 12 -0.48 10.52 -16.34
N ALA A 13 -0.34 11.84 -16.21
CA ALA A 13 -0.46 12.52 -14.93
C ALA A 13 -1.88 12.37 -14.35
N ASP A 14 -2.91 12.57 -15.18
CA ASP A 14 -4.32 12.38 -14.80
C ASP A 14 -4.61 10.92 -14.39
N TYR A 15 -4.04 9.97 -15.13
CA TYR A 15 -4.12 8.55 -14.81
C TYR A 15 -3.46 8.24 -13.46
N ALA A 16 -2.23 8.70 -13.26
CA ALA A 16 -1.47 8.49 -12.03
C ALA A 16 -2.20 9.07 -10.82
N GLU A 17 -2.73 10.29 -10.93
CA GLU A 17 -3.50 10.92 -9.84
C GLU A 17 -4.78 10.12 -9.51
N ARG A 18 -5.45 9.58 -10.53
CA ARG A 18 -6.61 8.72 -10.33
C ARG A 18 -6.25 7.40 -9.65
N VAL A 19 -5.14 6.76 -10.04
CA VAL A 19 -4.62 5.56 -9.37
C VAL A 19 -4.26 5.88 -7.92
N ALA A 20 -3.61 7.02 -7.69
CA ALA A 20 -3.21 7.46 -6.37
C ALA A 20 -4.40 7.68 -5.42
N ALA A 21 -5.47 8.30 -5.91
CA ALA A 21 -6.71 8.46 -5.17
C ALA A 21 -7.37 7.10 -4.80
N LEU A 22 -7.31 6.11 -5.70
CA LEU A 22 -7.82 4.77 -5.43
C LEU A 22 -6.97 4.04 -4.37
N ASN A 23 -5.64 4.16 -4.46
CA ASN A 23 -4.73 3.56 -3.48
C ASN A 23 -4.88 4.19 -2.10
N ASP A 24 -5.06 5.51 -2.02
CA ASP A 24 -5.39 6.20 -0.77
C ASP A 24 -6.71 5.73 -0.19
N ALA A 25 -7.75 5.60 -1.02
CA ALA A 25 -9.07 5.17 -0.58
C ALA A 25 -9.02 3.74 0.00
N LEU A 26 -8.28 2.83 -0.63
CA LEU A 26 -8.06 1.48 -0.10
C LEU A 26 -7.27 1.52 1.22
N ARG A 27 -6.18 2.31 1.31
CA ARG A 27 -5.41 2.47 2.54
C ARG A 27 -6.25 3.03 3.69
N ALA A 28 -7.13 3.99 3.42
CA ALA A 28 -7.97 4.64 4.42
C ALA A 28 -8.98 3.68 5.07
N ASP A 29 -9.48 2.70 4.30
CA ASP A 29 -10.39 1.64 4.73
C ASP A 29 -10.04 0.27 4.12
N LEU A 30 -9.09 -0.41 4.76
CA LEU A 30 -8.60 -1.74 4.39
C LEU A 30 -9.66 -2.84 4.53
N SER A 31 -10.82 -2.55 5.14
CA SER A 31 -11.90 -3.53 5.37
C SER A 31 -13.00 -3.48 4.32
N ASN A 32 -13.01 -2.43 3.47
CA ASN A 32 -14.05 -2.23 2.47
C ASN A 32 -13.81 -3.13 1.23
N PRO A 33 -14.63 -4.17 1.00
CA PRO A 33 -14.44 -5.06 -0.14
C PRO A 33 -14.74 -4.39 -1.50
N GLN A 34 -15.39 -3.21 -1.51
CA GLN A 34 -15.63 -2.44 -2.73
C GLN A 34 -14.42 -1.58 -3.13
N ALA A 35 -13.57 -1.22 -2.16
CA ALA A 35 -12.35 -0.45 -2.43
C ALA A 35 -11.23 -1.34 -3.01
N GLY A 36 -11.20 -2.62 -2.62
CA GLY A 36 -10.21 -3.56 -3.13
C GLY A 36 -10.11 -4.82 -2.28
N ARG A 37 -8.95 -5.47 -2.36
CA ARG A 37 -8.61 -6.64 -1.54
C ARG A 37 -7.27 -6.41 -0.88
N VAL A 38 -7.18 -6.78 0.39
CA VAL A 38 -5.92 -6.80 1.14
C VAL A 38 -5.46 -8.24 1.25
N VAL A 39 -4.21 -8.49 0.85
CA VAL A 39 -3.60 -9.82 0.90
C VAL A 39 -2.32 -9.72 1.73
N LEU A 40 -2.17 -10.66 2.66
CA LEU A 40 -0.94 -10.84 3.42
C LEU A 40 -0.18 -12.04 2.84
N THR A 41 1.06 -11.83 2.41
CA THR A 41 1.89 -12.93 1.90
C THR A 41 2.35 -13.83 3.05
N GLU A 42 2.55 -15.12 2.77
CA GLU A 42 3.04 -16.10 3.76
C GLU A 42 4.38 -15.71 4.39
N GLY A 43 5.28 -15.02 3.67
CA GLY A 43 6.55 -14.55 4.24
C GLY A 43 6.35 -13.54 5.37
N ILE A 44 5.49 -12.55 5.19
CA ILE A 44 5.14 -11.59 6.25
C ILE A 44 4.36 -12.27 7.38
N ARG A 45 3.48 -13.21 7.06
CA ARG A 45 2.77 -14.00 8.07
C ARG A 45 3.76 -14.75 8.98
N ALA A 46 4.72 -15.45 8.40
CA ALA A 46 5.76 -16.15 9.14
C ALA A 46 6.63 -15.20 9.98
N LEU A 47 6.94 -14.00 9.46
CA LEU A 47 7.64 -12.95 10.21
C LEU A 47 6.88 -12.56 11.49
N ILE A 48 5.55 -12.45 11.40
CA ILE A 48 4.68 -12.14 12.55
C ILE A 48 4.55 -13.33 13.50
N GLU A 49 4.47 -14.55 13.00
CA GLU A 49 4.34 -15.74 13.85
C GLU A 49 5.65 -16.06 14.60
N ASN A 50 6.81 -15.68 14.05
CA ASN A 50 8.13 -15.95 14.64
C ASN A 50 8.56 -14.95 15.72
N THR A 51 7.74 -13.96 16.09
CA THR A 51 8.09 -13.03 17.17
C THR A 51 7.51 -13.48 18.51
N ASP A 52 8.38 -13.88 19.44
CA ASP A 52 8.01 -14.26 20.81
C ASP A 52 7.44 -13.08 21.65
N ARG A 53 7.38 -11.87 21.08
CA ARG A 53 7.10 -10.65 21.82
C ARG A 53 5.61 -10.34 21.95
N SER A 54 4.77 -10.81 21.00
CA SER A 54 3.34 -10.48 20.95
C SER A 54 2.52 -11.58 20.26
N PRO A 55 1.23 -11.75 20.61
CA PRO A 55 0.31 -12.55 19.82
C PRO A 55 0.16 -12.05 18.38
N PHE A 56 0.02 -12.99 17.43
CA PHE A 56 -0.12 -12.74 15.98
C PHE A 56 -1.12 -11.62 15.61
N TRP A 57 -2.28 -11.59 16.27
CA TRP A 57 -3.34 -10.62 15.96
C TRP A 57 -2.99 -9.18 16.39
N ILE A 58 -2.18 -8.99 17.46
CA ILE A 58 -1.73 -7.66 17.89
C ILE A 58 -0.81 -7.08 16.83
N ASP A 59 0.14 -7.88 16.38
CA ASP A 59 1.16 -7.48 15.42
C ASP A 59 0.60 -7.26 14.03
N THR A 60 -0.32 -8.13 13.59
CA THR A 60 -1.09 -7.92 12.35
C THR A 60 -1.84 -6.58 12.43
N GLY A 61 -2.52 -6.30 13.55
CA GLY A 61 -3.19 -5.02 13.74
C GLY A 61 -2.23 -3.81 13.76
N ALA A 62 -1.02 -3.97 14.30
CA ALA A 62 0.01 -2.93 14.26
C ALA A 62 0.49 -2.64 12.84
N LEU A 63 0.76 -3.68 12.04
CA LEU A 63 1.12 -3.55 10.63
C LEU A 63 0.03 -2.85 9.82
N LEU A 64 -1.23 -3.28 9.96
CA LEU A 64 -2.35 -2.65 9.25
C LEU A 64 -2.52 -1.17 9.62
N ARG A 65 -2.23 -0.78 10.87
CA ARG A 65 -2.23 0.64 11.28
C ARG A 65 -1.12 1.44 10.62
N ILE A 66 0.09 0.87 10.50
CA ILE A 66 1.21 1.52 9.80
C ILE A 66 0.83 1.74 8.33
N VAL A 67 0.33 0.70 7.65
CA VAL A 67 -0.10 0.77 6.24
C VAL A 67 -1.19 1.83 6.05
N ARG A 68 -2.19 1.88 6.94
CA ARG A 68 -3.27 2.89 6.89
C ARG A 68 -2.75 4.32 7.06
N ALA A 69 -1.72 4.53 7.87
CA ALA A 69 -1.15 5.85 8.15
C ALA A 69 0.03 6.23 7.24
N PHE A 70 0.45 5.33 6.35
CA PHE A 70 1.62 5.53 5.50
C PHE A 70 1.43 6.75 4.58
N SER A 71 2.38 7.68 4.65
CA SER A 71 2.38 8.94 3.90
C SER A 71 3.79 9.36 3.46
N ASP A 72 4.81 8.54 3.70
CA ASP A 72 6.20 8.84 3.37
C ASP A 72 6.53 8.47 1.91
N PHE A 73 5.84 9.14 0.99
CA PHE A 73 6.05 8.99 -0.44
C PHE A 73 7.16 9.96 -0.90
N THR A 74 8.22 9.39 -1.45
CA THR A 74 9.41 10.09 -1.96
C THR A 74 9.63 9.72 -3.43
N GLU A 75 10.50 10.44 -4.12
CA GLU A 75 10.86 10.11 -5.51
C GLU A 75 11.40 8.67 -5.65
N GLY A 76 12.04 8.13 -4.60
CA GLY A 76 12.62 6.79 -4.63
C GLY A 76 11.61 5.64 -4.49
N ASN A 77 10.46 5.86 -3.85
CA ASN A 77 9.42 4.84 -3.66
C ASN A 77 8.10 5.16 -4.39
N ASN A 78 7.99 6.34 -5.00
CA ASN A 78 6.80 6.78 -5.73
C ASN A 78 7.17 7.50 -7.05
N PRO A 79 7.94 6.86 -7.96
CA PRO A 79 8.45 7.51 -9.18
C PRO A 79 7.35 7.91 -10.17
N HIS A 80 6.17 7.27 -10.09
CA HIS A 80 5.03 7.52 -10.96
C HIS A 80 3.92 8.36 -10.29
N GLY A 81 4.07 8.71 -9.01
CA GLY A 81 3.04 9.46 -8.27
C GLY A 81 1.81 8.64 -7.85
N GLU A 82 1.78 7.35 -8.19
CA GLU A 82 0.65 6.44 -8.00
C GLU A 82 0.41 6.01 -6.55
N ARG A 83 1.36 6.25 -5.64
CA ARG A 83 1.24 5.96 -4.19
C ARG A 83 0.81 4.51 -3.91
N ASP A 84 1.34 3.60 -4.71
CA ASP A 84 1.08 2.15 -4.76
C ASP A 84 2.11 1.34 -3.97
N PHE A 85 3.32 1.88 -3.80
CA PHE A 85 4.42 1.26 -3.09
C PHE A 85 4.93 2.14 -1.92
N GLY A 86 5.38 1.46 -0.87
CA GLY A 86 5.95 2.07 0.32
C GLY A 86 6.76 1.04 1.11
N ALA A 87 7.78 1.51 1.80
CA ALA A 87 8.63 0.70 2.67
C ALA A 87 8.71 1.35 4.05
N PHE A 88 8.72 0.53 5.08
CA PHE A 88 8.84 0.97 6.47
C PHE A 88 9.53 -0.12 7.29
N ASP A 89 10.19 0.30 8.35
CA ASP A 89 10.78 -0.62 9.32
C ASP A 89 9.70 -1.10 10.29
N TRP A 90 9.74 -2.39 10.65
CA TRP A 90 8.76 -3.00 11.53
C TRP A 90 9.40 -3.99 12.47
N LYS A 91 9.53 -3.56 13.74
CA LYS A 91 10.28 -4.24 14.82
C LYS A 91 11.76 -4.45 14.46
N ASP A 92 12.62 -4.29 15.47
CA ASP A 92 14.05 -4.59 15.36
C ASP A 92 14.33 -6.09 15.42
#